data_AF-A0A3M8F3V6-F1
#
_entry.id   AF-A0A3M8F3V6-F1
#
_cell.length_a   1.000
_cell.length_b   1.000
_cell.length_c   1.000
_cell.angle_alpha   90.00
_cell.angle_beta   90.00
_cell.angle_gamma   90.00
#
_symmetry.space_group_name_H-M   'P 1'
#
loop_
_entity.id
_entity.type
_entity.pdbx_description
1 polymer ?
#
loop_
_entity_poly.entity_id
_entity_poly.type
_entity_poly.pdbx_seq_one_letter_code
_entity_poly.pdbx_strand_id
1 'polypeptide(L)'
;MLRPACAVVLFLTLLAATVPCRAERGEPPCRFPHSETARHHEERPLQQLLLALTTRPGITYGSHSKTLLPAIHAGAEAFSDALGHDRRLHRFSRNLKPLLAAYNTDMARAAEGLAGAEARGTAMDRLLSGIIEVARKAKIHPEEVDMALLQAAAAVENSLERPPLAKALSLEDRKLISLLLLNSIHQVSRRAVVMTEPFDAMATLGTDPSLITYYAQRIGFVWYGPALAGELVALEKTLSAPNLLADPNNLIMMQFNTEASNDLFYLKVALELCIPDSHLDLTLLASKMASMGGIMANMTPALLQESGAVPLNSRYLAAFSWVDPSSPLVYSPDPTLADKLLALGDEVPPPPDFSFFSSPYRDIFQLRYDLSLCDRIMSREWRDAEDRAYVLKQRPLSMTERLALRKADADRRQAVMGRLADATPQQKHALRILLSAFFGK
;
A
#
# COMPACT_ATOMS: atom_id res chain seq x y z
N MET A 1 3.41 34.37 -10.57
CA MET A 1 2.53 34.68 -11.71
C MET A 1 1.79 33.39 -12.10
N LEU A 2 0.47 33.40 -11.94
CA LEU A 2 -0.40 32.24 -12.12
C LEU A 2 -0.42 31.75 -13.57
N ARG A 3 -0.40 30.43 -13.78
CA ARG A 3 -0.96 29.79 -14.98
C ARG A 3 -2.24 29.04 -14.59
N PRO A 4 -3.43 29.61 -14.81
CA PRO A 4 -4.72 28.97 -14.53
C PRO A 4 -5.14 27.94 -15.60
N ALA A 5 -4.27 27.60 -16.56
CA ALA A 5 -4.63 26.75 -17.69
C ALA A 5 -4.55 25.23 -17.41
N CYS A 6 -3.76 24.77 -16.42
CA CYS A 6 -3.64 23.33 -16.14
C CYS A 6 -4.80 22.77 -15.29
N ALA A 7 -5.49 23.61 -14.50
CA ALA A 7 -6.59 23.16 -13.66
C ALA A 7 -7.89 22.91 -14.47
N VAL A 8 -8.10 23.64 -15.57
CA VAL A 8 -9.30 23.50 -16.40
C VAL A 8 -9.23 22.27 -17.33
N VAL A 9 -8.03 21.87 -17.76
CA VAL A 9 -7.85 20.65 -18.57
C VAL A 9 -8.04 19.38 -17.71
N LEU A 10 -7.65 19.42 -16.43
CA LEU A 10 -7.89 18.30 -15.50
C LEU A 10 -9.38 18.13 -15.14
N PHE A 11 -10.15 19.21 -15.15
CA PHE A 11 -11.59 19.15 -14.88
C PHE A 11 -12.41 18.69 -16.11
N LEU A 12 -11.90 18.92 -17.32
CA LEU A 12 -12.55 18.50 -18.57
C LEU A 12 -12.25 17.04 -18.96
N THR A 13 -11.12 16.45 -18.54
CA THR A 13 -10.86 15.02 -18.73
C THR A 13 -11.64 14.11 -17.78
N LEU A 14 -12.14 14.66 -16.66
CA LEU A 14 -13.00 13.94 -15.71
C LEU A 14 -14.48 13.85 -16.14
N LEU A 15 -14.91 14.60 -17.18
CA LEU A 15 -16.31 14.67 -17.62
C LEU A 15 -16.55 14.27 -19.09
N ALA A 16 -15.52 13.98 -19.89
CA ALA A 16 -15.66 13.63 -21.30
C ALA A 16 -15.21 12.19 -21.62
N ALA A 17 -15.94 11.20 -21.13
CA ALA A 17 -15.84 9.82 -21.63
C ALA A 17 -17.19 9.07 -21.52
N THR A 18 -18.27 9.71 -22.00
CA THR A 18 -19.58 9.05 -22.15
C THR A 18 -20.17 9.34 -23.53
N VAL A 19 -19.63 8.73 -24.59
CA VAL A 19 -20.37 8.46 -25.84
C VAL A 19 -19.77 7.21 -26.51
N PRO A 20 -20.58 6.20 -26.89
CA PRO A 20 -20.08 5.05 -27.64
C PRO A 20 -20.00 5.39 -29.14
N CYS A 21 -18.81 5.29 -29.73
CA CYS A 21 -18.68 5.20 -31.18
C CYS A 21 -18.67 3.72 -31.57
N ARG A 22 -19.67 3.30 -32.35
CA ARG A 22 -19.73 2.00 -33.03
C ARG A 22 -18.51 1.83 -33.92
N ALA A 23 -17.78 0.73 -33.75
CA ALA A 23 -16.82 0.25 -34.72
C ALA A 23 -17.38 -1.01 -35.41
N GLU A 24 -17.21 -1.02 -36.72
CA GLU A 24 -17.72 -1.98 -37.68
C GLU A 24 -17.02 -3.35 -37.56
N ARG A 25 -17.75 -4.39 -38.00
CA ARG A 25 -17.31 -5.78 -38.03
C ARG A 25 -16.13 -5.95 -38.98
N GLY A 26 -15.04 -6.54 -38.48
CA GLY A 26 -13.97 -7.15 -39.27
C GLY A 26 -13.76 -8.60 -38.84
N GLU A 27 -13.64 -9.49 -39.82
CA GLU A 27 -13.57 -10.96 -39.72
C GLU A 27 -12.39 -11.50 -38.90
N PRO A 28 -12.48 -12.74 -38.37
CA PRO A 28 -11.43 -13.32 -37.54
C PRO A 28 -10.31 -13.93 -38.40
N PRO A 29 -9.07 -14.00 -37.88
CA PRO A 29 -8.22 -15.10 -38.29
C PRO A 29 -7.64 -15.92 -37.14
N CYS A 30 -7.72 -17.23 -37.37
CA CYS A 30 -6.69 -18.23 -37.12
C CYS A 30 -6.41 -18.62 -35.65
N ARG A 31 -7.04 -19.75 -35.27
CA ARG A 31 -6.54 -20.67 -34.24
C ARG A 31 -5.11 -21.11 -34.59
N PHE A 32 -4.17 -20.85 -33.68
CA PHE A 32 -2.87 -21.53 -33.67
C PHE A 32 -2.91 -22.73 -32.73
N PRO A 33 -2.17 -23.82 -33.06
CA PRO A 33 -2.26 -25.10 -32.38
C PRO A 33 -1.60 -25.07 -30.99
N HIS A 34 -2.24 -25.76 -30.05
CA HIS A 34 -1.70 -26.04 -28.73
C HIS A 34 -0.37 -26.79 -28.83
N SER A 35 0.71 -26.15 -28.39
CA SER A 35 1.99 -26.83 -28.14
C SER A 35 1.96 -27.42 -26.73
N GLU A 36 1.80 -28.75 -26.65
CA GLU A 36 1.71 -29.57 -25.43
C GLU A 36 3.04 -29.71 -24.63
N THR A 37 4.07 -28.89 -24.88
CA THR A 37 5.37 -28.98 -24.20
C THR A 37 5.56 -28.06 -22.99
N ALA A 38 4.48 -27.44 -22.48
CA ALA A 38 4.52 -26.54 -21.31
C ALA A 38 4.15 -27.20 -19.96
N ARG A 39 3.98 -28.53 -19.90
CA ARG A 39 3.37 -29.23 -18.74
C ARG A 39 4.27 -29.47 -17.51
N HIS A 40 5.54 -29.05 -17.48
CA HIS A 40 6.46 -29.40 -16.38
C HIS A 40 7.07 -28.24 -15.57
N HIS A 41 6.60 -26.99 -15.76
CA HIS A 41 7.05 -25.84 -14.95
C HIS A 41 5.94 -25.18 -14.10
N GLU A 42 4.76 -25.82 -13.98
CA GLU A 42 3.54 -25.23 -13.39
C GLU A 42 3.33 -25.40 -11.87
N GLU A 43 4.29 -25.89 -11.07
CA GLU A 43 3.96 -26.34 -9.70
C GLU A 43 4.12 -25.32 -8.55
N ARG A 44 4.53 -24.06 -8.80
CA ARG A 44 4.74 -23.08 -7.71
C ARG A 44 3.80 -21.86 -7.82
N PRO A 45 2.78 -21.74 -6.94
CA PRO A 45 1.80 -20.63 -6.97
C PRO A 45 2.42 -19.23 -6.92
N LEU A 46 3.52 -19.06 -6.18
CA LEU A 46 4.20 -17.77 -6.09
C LEU A 46 4.84 -17.33 -7.42
N GLN A 47 5.38 -18.29 -8.18
CA GLN A 47 5.94 -17.99 -9.51
C GLN A 47 4.84 -17.60 -10.49
N GLN A 48 3.70 -18.31 -10.44
CA GLN A 48 2.52 -17.97 -11.24
C GLN A 48 1.96 -16.59 -10.89
N LEU A 49 1.94 -16.23 -9.60
CA LEU A 49 1.58 -14.89 -9.17
C LEU A 49 2.53 -13.85 -9.77
N LEU A 50 3.84 -14.01 -9.62
CA LEU A 50 4.79 -13.04 -10.17
C LEU A 50 4.71 -12.96 -11.69
N LEU A 51 4.47 -14.07 -12.39
CA LEU A 51 4.18 -14.04 -13.84
C LEU A 51 2.93 -13.21 -14.13
N ALA A 52 1.84 -13.42 -13.38
CA ALA A 52 0.61 -12.64 -13.54
C ALA A 52 0.83 -11.14 -13.30
N LEU A 53 1.70 -10.76 -12.35
CA LEU A 53 2.00 -9.37 -12.04
C LEU A 53 2.93 -8.72 -13.08
N THR A 54 3.88 -9.49 -13.64
CA THR A 54 4.91 -8.99 -14.58
C THR A 54 4.51 -9.09 -16.05
N THR A 55 3.45 -9.82 -16.37
CA THR A 55 3.00 -10.05 -17.75
C THR A 55 1.55 -9.63 -17.95
N ARG A 56 1.20 -9.33 -19.20
CA ARG A 56 -0.16 -9.05 -19.66
C ARG A 56 -0.43 -9.79 -20.96
N PRO A 57 -1.46 -10.66 -21.03
CA PRO A 57 -1.92 -11.29 -22.25
C PRO A 57 -2.19 -10.25 -23.35
N GLY A 58 -1.68 -10.52 -24.56
CA GLY A 58 -1.82 -9.62 -25.72
C GLY A 58 -0.93 -8.38 -25.71
N ILE A 59 -0.12 -8.16 -24.66
CA ILE A 59 0.76 -7.00 -24.51
C ILE A 59 2.22 -7.44 -24.34
N THR A 60 2.51 -8.27 -23.34
CA THR A 60 3.80 -8.97 -23.24
C THR A 60 3.67 -10.30 -23.96
N TYR A 61 4.42 -10.47 -25.04
CA TYR A 61 4.38 -11.67 -25.89
C TYR A 61 4.53 -12.94 -25.04
N GLY A 62 3.63 -13.91 -25.22
CA GLY A 62 3.68 -15.20 -24.52
C GLY A 62 5.03 -15.93 -24.64
N SER A 63 5.84 -15.59 -25.66
CA SER A 63 7.22 -16.05 -25.85
C SER A 63 8.19 -15.61 -24.75
N HIS A 64 7.92 -14.53 -24.01
CA HIS A 64 8.82 -14.00 -22.96
C HIS A 64 8.56 -14.64 -21.59
N SER A 65 7.44 -15.35 -21.41
CA SER A 65 7.13 -16.06 -20.15
C SER A 65 8.25 -17.02 -19.75
N LYS A 66 8.80 -17.77 -20.71
CA LYS A 66 9.96 -18.66 -20.52
C LYS A 66 11.24 -17.88 -20.23
N THR A 67 11.46 -16.77 -20.94
CA THR A 67 12.63 -15.90 -20.74
C THR A 67 12.64 -15.32 -19.32
N LEU A 68 11.48 -14.97 -18.76
CA LEU A 68 11.37 -14.36 -17.43
C LEU A 68 11.53 -15.34 -16.27
N LEU A 69 11.45 -16.65 -16.50
CA LEU A 69 11.47 -17.66 -15.43
C LEU A 69 12.63 -17.49 -14.41
N PRO A 70 13.88 -17.16 -14.80
CA PRO A 70 14.94 -16.94 -13.83
C PRO A 70 14.65 -15.76 -12.87
N ALA A 71 14.13 -14.64 -13.38
CA ALA A 71 13.76 -13.50 -12.55
C ALA A 71 12.56 -13.81 -11.66
N ILE A 72 11.58 -14.53 -12.20
CA ILE A 72 10.40 -14.99 -11.46
C ILE A 72 10.79 -15.95 -10.34
N HIS A 73 11.77 -16.84 -10.57
CA HIS A 73 12.30 -17.72 -9.54
C HIS A 73 12.93 -16.92 -8.41
N ALA A 74 13.84 -15.99 -8.74
CA ALA A 74 14.49 -15.12 -7.76
C ALA A 74 13.46 -14.30 -6.96
N GLY A 75 12.43 -13.77 -7.62
CA GLY A 75 11.33 -13.08 -6.95
C GLY A 75 10.53 -13.97 -6.00
N ALA A 76 10.21 -15.20 -6.42
CA ALA A 76 9.43 -16.13 -5.59
C ALA A 76 10.22 -16.62 -4.36
N GLU A 77 11.54 -16.81 -4.51
CA GLU A 77 12.46 -17.08 -3.40
C GLU A 77 12.49 -15.88 -2.45
N ALA A 78 12.74 -14.67 -2.96
CA ALA A 78 12.78 -13.46 -2.14
C ALA A 78 11.47 -13.19 -1.39
N PHE A 79 10.31 -13.50 -2.00
CA PHE A 79 9.00 -13.47 -1.34
C PHE A 79 8.90 -14.48 -0.20
N SER A 80 9.35 -15.72 -0.45
CA SER A 80 9.30 -16.81 0.52
C SER A 80 10.21 -16.53 1.72
N ASP A 81 11.40 -15.96 1.46
CA ASP A 81 12.36 -15.56 2.49
C ASP A 81 11.79 -14.44 3.37
N ALA A 82 11.08 -13.48 2.77
CA ALA A 82 10.46 -12.37 3.49
C ALA A 82 9.37 -12.82 4.47
N LEU A 83 8.57 -13.84 4.11
CA LEU A 83 7.53 -14.39 4.99
C LEU A 83 8.03 -15.50 5.93
N GLY A 84 9.25 -15.97 5.72
CA GLY A 84 9.83 -17.13 6.39
C GLY A 84 9.28 -18.47 5.88
N HIS A 85 10.05 -19.54 6.06
CA HIS A 85 9.68 -20.89 5.64
C HIS A 85 8.83 -21.63 6.68
N ASP A 86 7.72 -21.03 7.09
CA ASP A 86 6.83 -21.60 8.10
C ASP A 86 5.51 -22.15 7.52
N ARG A 87 4.64 -22.65 8.40
CA ARG A 87 3.31 -23.20 8.02
C ARG A 87 2.37 -22.13 7.43
N ARG A 88 2.58 -20.84 7.71
CA ARG A 88 1.77 -19.74 7.17
C ARG A 88 2.03 -19.59 5.67
N LEU A 89 3.30 -19.61 5.24
CA LEU A 89 3.67 -19.55 3.81
C LEU A 89 3.06 -20.71 3.01
N HIS A 90 3.05 -21.92 3.56
CA HIS A 90 2.43 -23.07 2.90
C HIS A 90 0.91 -22.87 2.74
N ARG A 91 0.22 -22.38 3.79
CA ARG A 91 -1.21 -22.05 3.71
C ARG A 91 -1.49 -20.95 2.69
N PHE A 92 -0.67 -19.90 2.67
CA PHE A 92 -0.75 -18.82 1.70
C PHE A 92 -0.66 -19.37 0.27
N SER A 93 0.39 -20.14 -0.02
CA SER A 93 0.61 -20.75 -1.34
C SER A 93 -0.54 -21.67 -1.76
N ARG A 94 -1.07 -22.48 -0.84
CA ARG A 94 -2.22 -23.36 -1.10
C ARG A 94 -3.47 -22.56 -1.46
N ASN A 95 -3.76 -21.50 -0.71
CA ASN A 95 -4.94 -20.65 -0.90
C ASN A 95 -4.81 -19.74 -2.13
N LEU A 96 -3.58 -19.47 -2.60
CA LEU A 96 -3.30 -18.70 -3.79
C LEU A 96 -3.63 -19.46 -5.09
N LYS A 97 -3.49 -20.80 -5.11
CA LYS A 97 -3.80 -21.65 -6.27
C LYS A 97 -5.18 -21.39 -6.91
N PRO A 98 -6.31 -21.48 -6.18
CA PRO A 98 -7.63 -21.25 -6.77
C PRO A 98 -7.80 -19.81 -7.27
N LEU A 99 -7.19 -18.82 -6.59
CA LEU A 99 -7.23 -17.42 -7.02
C LEU A 99 -6.54 -17.23 -8.37
N LEU A 100 -5.36 -17.83 -8.56
CA LEU A 100 -4.62 -17.76 -9.83
C LEU A 100 -5.33 -18.52 -10.95
N ALA A 101 -5.95 -19.66 -10.65
CA ALA A 101 -6.75 -20.39 -11.63
C ALA A 101 -7.94 -19.56 -12.14
N ALA A 102 -8.61 -18.83 -11.23
CA ALA A 102 -9.68 -17.90 -11.59
C ALA A 102 -9.16 -16.74 -12.44
N TYR A 103 -8.05 -16.10 -12.02
CA TYR A 103 -7.41 -15.03 -12.78
C TYR A 103 -7.05 -15.49 -14.21
N ASN A 104 -6.37 -16.63 -14.36
CA ASN A 104 -5.99 -17.15 -15.67
C ASN A 104 -7.21 -17.44 -16.56
N THR A 105 -8.30 -17.95 -15.96
CA THR A 105 -9.56 -18.19 -16.68
C THR A 105 -10.20 -16.89 -17.16
N ASP A 106 -10.25 -15.87 -16.32
CA ASP A 106 -10.81 -14.56 -16.66
C ASP A 106 -9.98 -13.88 -17.75
N MET A 107 -8.65 -13.94 -17.63
CA MET A 107 -7.73 -13.37 -18.61
C MET A 107 -7.82 -14.07 -19.98
N ALA A 108 -7.99 -15.39 -20.01
CA ALA A 108 -8.16 -16.14 -21.25
C ALA A 108 -9.49 -15.85 -21.97
N ARG A 109 -10.50 -15.35 -21.25
CA ARG A 109 -11.81 -14.98 -21.81
C ARG A 109 -11.88 -13.52 -22.25
N ALA A 110 -11.01 -12.67 -21.73
CA ALA A 110 -10.98 -11.26 -22.09
C ALA A 110 -10.54 -11.08 -23.55
N ALA A 111 -11.26 -10.23 -24.30
CA ALA A 111 -10.87 -9.88 -25.66
C ALA A 111 -9.51 -9.17 -25.70
N GLU A 112 -8.82 -9.23 -26.83
CA GLU A 112 -7.58 -8.48 -27.03
C GLU A 112 -7.83 -6.98 -27.24
N GLY A 113 -6.79 -6.18 -27.02
CA GLY A 113 -6.84 -4.74 -27.19
C GLY A 113 -7.84 -4.04 -26.26
N LEU A 114 -8.37 -2.91 -26.74
CA LEU A 114 -9.22 -2.01 -25.95
C LEU A 114 -10.54 -2.67 -25.54
N ALA A 115 -11.09 -3.57 -26.37
CA ALA A 115 -12.38 -4.21 -26.14
C ALA A 115 -12.40 -5.10 -24.89
N GLY A 116 -11.26 -5.66 -24.48
CA GLY A 116 -11.15 -6.47 -23.26
C GLY A 116 -10.50 -5.77 -22.07
N ALA A 117 -10.15 -4.49 -22.18
CA ALA A 117 -9.42 -3.77 -21.12
C ALA A 117 -10.18 -3.77 -19.78
N GLU A 118 -11.49 -3.60 -19.79
CA GLU A 118 -12.33 -3.64 -18.59
C GLU A 118 -12.33 -5.02 -17.92
N ALA A 119 -12.45 -6.09 -18.72
CA ALA A 119 -12.42 -7.46 -18.21
C ALA A 119 -11.06 -7.80 -17.59
N ARG A 120 -9.95 -7.41 -18.25
CA ARG A 120 -8.59 -7.60 -17.70
C ARG A 120 -8.36 -6.78 -16.43
N GLY A 121 -8.82 -5.53 -16.39
CA GLY A 121 -8.72 -4.67 -15.22
C GLY A 121 -9.50 -5.25 -14.03
N THR A 122 -10.70 -5.78 -14.29
CA THR A 122 -11.52 -6.48 -13.29
C THR A 122 -10.86 -7.78 -12.80
N ALA A 123 -10.26 -8.57 -13.69
CA ALA A 123 -9.54 -9.78 -13.31
C ALA A 123 -8.34 -9.45 -12.42
N MET A 124 -7.59 -8.39 -12.74
CA MET A 124 -6.49 -7.90 -11.93
C MET A 124 -6.96 -7.39 -10.56
N ASP A 125 -8.08 -6.65 -10.51
CA ASP A 125 -8.65 -6.18 -9.25
C ASP A 125 -8.99 -7.34 -8.31
N ARG A 126 -9.62 -8.40 -8.84
CA ARG A 126 -9.90 -9.63 -8.08
C ARG A 126 -8.63 -10.32 -7.61
N LEU A 127 -7.60 -10.39 -8.45
CA LEU A 127 -6.32 -10.99 -8.07
C LEU A 127 -5.68 -10.21 -6.92
N LEU A 128 -5.53 -8.90 -7.04
CA LEU A 128 -4.84 -8.07 -6.04
C LEU A 128 -5.61 -7.99 -4.72
N SER A 129 -6.93 -7.87 -4.77
CA SER A 129 -7.79 -7.95 -3.58
C SER A 129 -7.75 -9.35 -2.95
N GLY A 130 -7.73 -10.40 -3.78
CA GLY A 130 -7.67 -11.79 -3.35
C GLY A 130 -6.36 -12.15 -2.65
N ILE A 131 -5.23 -11.52 -3.00
CA ILE A 131 -3.93 -11.73 -2.32
C ILE A 131 -4.03 -11.37 -0.84
N ILE A 132 -4.68 -10.24 -0.51
CA ILE A 132 -4.90 -9.80 0.87
C ILE A 132 -5.78 -10.81 1.62
N GLU A 133 -6.87 -11.26 1.00
CA GLU A 133 -7.76 -12.27 1.59
C GLU A 133 -7.05 -13.61 1.83
N VAL A 134 -6.20 -14.02 0.89
CA VAL A 134 -5.36 -15.22 1.01
C VAL A 134 -4.36 -15.08 2.17
N ALA A 135 -3.78 -13.89 2.36
CA ALA A 135 -2.91 -13.56 3.50
C ALA A 135 -3.64 -13.72 4.84
N ARG A 136 -4.84 -13.14 4.95
CA ARG A 136 -5.68 -13.25 6.16
C ARG A 136 -5.98 -14.69 6.51
N LYS A 137 -6.40 -15.50 5.53
CA LYS A 137 -6.64 -16.95 5.71
C LYS A 137 -5.38 -17.72 6.14
N ALA A 138 -4.20 -17.25 5.75
CA ALA A 138 -2.93 -17.81 6.15
C ALA A 138 -2.46 -17.37 7.55
N LYS A 139 -3.12 -16.37 8.15
CA LYS A 139 -2.70 -15.64 9.36
C LYS A 139 -1.40 -14.84 9.15
N ILE A 140 -1.30 -14.19 8.00
CA ILE A 140 -0.20 -13.29 7.64
C ILE A 140 -0.79 -11.88 7.60
N HIS A 141 -0.13 -10.92 8.26
CA HIS A 141 -0.59 -9.54 8.24
C HIS A 141 -0.49 -8.96 6.81
N PRO A 142 -1.44 -8.13 6.36
CA PRO A 142 -1.37 -7.50 5.04
C PRO A 142 -0.04 -6.78 4.75
N GLU A 143 0.54 -6.05 5.73
CA GLU A 143 1.86 -5.44 5.59
C GLU A 143 3.00 -6.44 5.35
N GLU A 144 2.95 -7.64 5.92
CA GLU A 144 3.97 -8.68 5.68
C GLU A 144 3.94 -9.09 4.20
N VAL A 145 2.74 -9.14 3.60
CA VAL A 145 2.58 -9.46 2.18
C VAL A 145 2.96 -8.29 1.28
N ASP A 146 2.63 -7.05 1.65
CA ASP A 146 3.10 -5.85 0.96
C ASP A 146 4.64 -5.81 0.89
N MET A 147 5.30 -5.99 2.04
CA MET A 147 6.76 -6.05 2.11
C MET A 147 7.36 -7.24 1.33
N ALA A 148 6.73 -8.41 1.40
CA ALA A 148 7.18 -9.59 0.65
C ALA A 148 7.04 -9.39 -0.87
N LEU A 149 5.96 -8.74 -1.34
CA LEU A 149 5.80 -8.40 -2.76
C LEU A 149 6.82 -7.36 -3.22
N LEU A 150 7.09 -6.33 -2.41
CA LEU A 150 8.13 -5.35 -2.72
C LEU A 150 9.51 -6.01 -2.79
N GLN A 151 9.81 -6.92 -1.87
CA GLN A 151 11.06 -7.69 -1.88
C GLN A 151 11.17 -8.59 -3.12
N ALA A 152 10.08 -9.25 -3.51
CA ALA A 152 10.01 -10.04 -4.74
C ALA A 152 10.22 -9.17 -5.99
N ALA A 153 9.59 -8.01 -6.06
CA ALA A 153 9.71 -7.07 -7.17
C ALA A 153 11.12 -6.50 -7.28
N ALA A 154 11.78 -6.20 -6.16
CA ALA A 154 13.18 -5.79 -6.15
C ALA A 154 14.10 -6.90 -6.68
N ALA A 155 13.87 -8.16 -6.33
CA ALA A 155 14.63 -9.29 -6.87
C ALA A 155 14.40 -9.48 -8.38
N VAL A 156 13.16 -9.30 -8.86
CA VAL A 156 12.83 -9.31 -10.29
C VAL A 156 13.54 -8.17 -11.02
N GLU A 157 13.41 -6.92 -10.53
CA GLU A 157 14.07 -5.74 -11.10
C GLU A 157 15.58 -5.94 -11.25
N ASN A 158 16.25 -6.38 -10.16
CA ASN A 158 17.68 -6.67 -10.18
C ASN A 158 18.07 -7.73 -11.21
N SER A 159 17.21 -8.72 -11.43
CA SER A 159 17.44 -9.78 -12.41
C SER A 159 17.30 -9.26 -13.85
N LEU A 160 16.35 -8.36 -14.11
CA LEU A 160 16.13 -7.74 -15.42
C LEU A 160 17.30 -6.84 -15.86
N GLU A 161 18.03 -6.28 -14.90
CA GLU A 161 19.19 -5.42 -15.18
C GLU A 161 20.48 -6.20 -15.45
N ARG A 162 20.49 -7.53 -15.22
CA ARG A 162 21.69 -8.37 -15.34
C ARG A 162 21.60 -9.35 -16.53
N PRO A 163 22.74 -9.75 -17.13
CA PRO A 163 22.75 -10.88 -18.07
C PRO A 163 22.24 -12.18 -17.40
N PRO A 164 21.53 -13.06 -18.12
CA PRO A 164 21.24 -12.99 -19.55
C PRO A 164 20.02 -12.11 -19.92
N LEU A 165 19.18 -11.72 -18.97
CA LEU A 165 17.91 -11.04 -19.24
C LEU A 165 18.10 -9.65 -19.85
N ALA A 166 19.09 -8.89 -19.38
CA ALA A 166 19.44 -7.59 -19.96
C ALA A 166 19.85 -7.67 -21.45
N LYS A 167 20.24 -8.86 -21.94
CA LYS A 167 20.55 -9.11 -23.36
C LYS A 167 19.36 -9.67 -24.13
N ALA A 168 18.48 -10.41 -23.45
CA ALA A 168 17.34 -11.10 -24.07
C ALA A 168 16.08 -10.24 -24.15
N LEU A 169 15.93 -9.26 -23.27
CA LEU A 169 14.77 -8.36 -23.19
C LEU A 169 15.16 -6.96 -23.66
N SER A 170 14.26 -6.33 -24.41
CA SER A 170 14.42 -4.94 -24.80
C SER A 170 14.38 -4.01 -23.58
N LEU A 171 14.73 -2.73 -23.77
CA LEU A 171 14.60 -1.76 -22.68
C LEU A 171 13.13 -1.52 -22.36
N GLU A 172 12.30 -1.47 -23.39
CA GLU A 172 10.85 -1.29 -23.34
C GLU A 172 10.20 -2.39 -22.51
N ASP A 173 10.51 -3.66 -22.77
CA ASP A 173 9.99 -4.80 -22.01
C ASP A 173 10.33 -4.69 -20.53
N ARG A 174 11.58 -4.34 -20.21
CA ARG A 174 12.03 -4.19 -18.82
C ARG A 174 11.33 -3.03 -18.12
N LYS A 175 11.11 -1.91 -18.81
CA LYS A 175 10.37 -0.75 -18.27
C LYS A 175 8.88 -1.04 -18.12
N LEU A 176 8.28 -1.80 -19.02
CA LEU A 176 6.91 -2.26 -18.89
C LEU A 176 6.76 -3.18 -17.68
N ILE A 177 7.62 -4.19 -17.52
CA ILE A 177 7.58 -5.08 -16.35
C ILE A 177 7.71 -4.27 -15.05
N SER A 178 8.62 -3.28 -15.01
CA SER A 178 8.80 -2.39 -13.87
C SER A 178 7.53 -1.59 -13.56
N LEU A 179 6.86 -1.06 -14.59
CA LEU A 179 5.60 -0.33 -14.45
C LEU A 179 4.47 -1.23 -13.92
N LEU A 180 4.36 -2.47 -14.42
CA LEU A 180 3.34 -3.40 -13.97
C LEU A 180 3.55 -3.79 -12.50
N LEU A 181 4.79 -4.09 -12.11
CA LEU A 181 5.15 -4.37 -10.72
C LEU A 181 4.85 -3.17 -9.82
N LEU A 182 5.21 -1.95 -10.23
CA LEU A 182 4.95 -0.73 -9.48
C LEU A 182 3.46 -0.54 -9.20
N ASN A 183 2.64 -0.67 -10.24
CA ASN A 183 1.19 -0.56 -10.09
C ASN A 183 0.65 -1.65 -9.16
N SER A 184 1.09 -2.90 -9.30
CA SER A 184 0.65 -3.99 -8.42
C SER A 184 1.02 -3.77 -6.96
N ILE A 185 2.24 -3.29 -6.66
CA ILE A 185 2.67 -2.98 -5.29
C ILE A 185 1.84 -1.85 -4.71
N HIS A 186 1.68 -0.72 -5.42
CA HIS A 186 0.85 0.40 -4.94
C HIS A 186 -0.61 -0.03 -4.70
N GLN A 187 -1.16 -0.89 -5.56
CA GLN A 187 -2.53 -1.39 -5.41
C GLN A 187 -2.68 -2.31 -4.19
N VAL A 188 -1.70 -3.17 -3.91
CA VAL A 188 -1.70 -4.04 -2.72
C VAL A 188 -1.49 -3.22 -1.46
N SER A 189 -0.49 -2.33 -1.44
CA SER A 189 -0.19 -1.44 -0.32
C SER A 189 -1.43 -0.61 0.08
N ARG A 190 -2.09 0.03 -0.89
CA ARG A 190 -3.32 0.83 -0.64
C ARG A 190 -4.46 -0.02 -0.08
N ARG A 191 -4.67 -1.25 -0.59
CA ARG A 191 -5.70 -2.17 -0.06
C ARG A 191 -5.38 -2.66 1.35
N ALA A 192 -4.11 -2.93 1.63
CA ALA A 192 -3.65 -3.33 2.95
C ALA A 192 -3.85 -2.18 3.95
N VAL A 193 -3.15 -1.07 3.73
CA VAL A 193 -3.00 0.04 4.68
C VAL A 193 -4.30 0.82 4.88
N VAL A 194 -5.13 0.98 3.84
CA VAL A 194 -6.35 1.80 3.93
C VAL A 194 -7.60 0.99 4.22
N MET A 195 -7.75 -0.16 3.54
CA MET A 195 -9.01 -0.90 3.52
C MET A 195 -9.05 -2.12 4.43
N THR A 196 -7.90 -2.59 4.94
CA THR A 196 -7.84 -3.84 5.72
C THR A 196 -7.26 -3.63 7.11
N GLU A 197 -6.04 -3.12 7.21
CA GLU A 197 -5.31 -3.07 8.48
C GLU A 197 -5.96 -2.21 9.56
N PRO A 198 -6.53 -1.02 9.25
CA PRO A 198 -7.18 -0.22 10.29
C PRO A 198 -8.40 -0.91 10.90
N PHE A 199 -9.16 -1.67 10.09
CA PHE A 199 -10.29 -2.46 10.58
C PHE A 199 -9.83 -3.62 11.46
N ASP A 200 -8.82 -4.37 11.00
CA ASP A 200 -8.26 -5.49 11.76
C ASP A 200 -7.62 -5.00 13.07
N ALA A 201 -6.99 -3.82 13.07
CA ALA A 201 -6.43 -3.18 14.25
C ALA A 201 -7.51 -2.74 15.24
N MET A 202 -8.57 -2.07 14.78
CA MET A 202 -9.73 -1.71 15.61
C MET A 202 -10.39 -2.95 16.24
N ALA A 203 -10.58 -4.01 15.45
CA ALA A 203 -11.11 -5.27 15.94
C ALA A 203 -10.19 -5.94 16.98
N THR A 204 -8.88 -5.90 16.76
CA THR A 204 -7.87 -6.45 17.68
C THR A 204 -7.88 -5.74 19.03
N LEU A 205 -8.09 -4.41 19.04
CA LEU A 205 -8.22 -3.64 20.28
C LEU A 205 -9.64 -3.69 20.87
N GLY A 206 -10.60 -4.38 20.26
CA GLY A 206 -11.97 -4.49 20.78
C GLY A 206 -12.68 -3.13 20.88
N THR A 207 -12.44 -2.23 19.93
CA THR A 207 -12.97 -0.87 19.95
C THR A 207 -14.47 -0.82 19.67
N ASP A 208 -15.12 0.28 20.07
CA ASP A 208 -16.55 0.48 19.83
C ASP A 208 -16.92 0.28 18.35
N PRO A 209 -17.94 -0.55 18.03
CA PRO A 209 -18.38 -0.81 16.66
C PRO A 209 -18.79 0.44 15.86
N SER A 210 -19.20 1.52 16.54
CA SER A 210 -19.51 2.80 15.91
C SER A 210 -18.29 3.43 15.24
N LEU A 211 -17.09 3.31 15.82
CA LEU A 211 -15.85 3.82 15.22
C LEU A 211 -15.47 3.02 13.96
N ILE A 212 -15.71 1.71 13.99
CA ILE A 212 -15.48 0.82 12.85
C ILE A 212 -16.44 1.19 11.71
N THR A 213 -17.71 1.39 12.03
CA THR A 213 -18.75 1.76 11.06
C THR A 213 -18.48 3.16 10.49
N TYR A 214 -18.10 4.11 11.35
CA TYR A 214 -17.74 5.46 10.92
C TYR A 214 -16.53 5.44 9.97
N TYR A 215 -15.47 4.69 10.34
CA TYR A 215 -14.31 4.52 9.45
C TYR A 215 -14.71 3.84 8.13
N ALA A 216 -15.61 2.84 8.15
CA ALA A 216 -16.15 2.21 6.94
C ALA A 216 -16.98 3.16 6.06
N GLN A 217 -17.68 4.13 6.64
CA GLN A 217 -18.45 5.11 5.85
C GLN A 217 -17.55 6.16 5.21
N ARG A 218 -16.53 6.63 5.94
CA ARG A 218 -15.56 7.63 5.47
C ARG A 218 -14.55 7.08 4.47
N ILE A 219 -13.96 5.93 4.79
CA ILE A 219 -12.86 5.31 4.02
C ILE A 219 -13.26 4.00 3.36
N GLY A 220 -14.31 3.35 3.84
CA GLY A 220 -14.61 1.98 3.44
C GLY A 220 -14.96 1.83 1.97
N PHE A 221 -15.01 0.56 1.59
CA PHE A 221 -15.17 -0.03 0.25
C PHE A 221 -16.04 0.74 -0.75
N VAL A 222 -17.02 1.53 -0.30
CA VAL A 222 -17.95 2.30 -1.14
C VAL A 222 -17.24 3.24 -2.11
N TRP A 223 -16.12 3.87 -1.71
CA TRP A 223 -15.43 4.86 -2.55
C TRP A 223 -14.09 4.36 -3.07
N TYR A 224 -13.27 3.80 -2.19
CA TYR A 224 -11.88 3.45 -2.52
C TYR A 224 -11.75 2.16 -3.31
N GLY A 225 -12.60 1.16 -3.04
CA GLY A 225 -12.62 -0.08 -3.81
C GLY A 225 -12.88 0.16 -5.30
N PRO A 226 -14.01 0.82 -5.67
CA PRO A 226 -14.30 1.19 -7.05
C PRO A 226 -13.25 2.10 -7.69
N ALA A 227 -12.67 3.04 -6.94
CA ALA A 227 -11.61 3.90 -7.46
C ALA A 227 -10.36 3.08 -7.85
N LEU A 228 -9.90 2.20 -6.96
CA LEU A 228 -8.75 1.33 -7.21
C LEU A 228 -9.00 0.34 -8.37
N ALA A 229 -10.22 -0.19 -8.49
CA ALA A 229 -10.63 -1.01 -9.63
C ALA A 229 -10.64 -0.19 -10.94
N GLY A 230 -11.17 1.04 -10.90
CA GLY A 230 -11.18 1.96 -12.02
C GLY A 230 -9.78 2.33 -12.53
N GLU A 231 -8.82 2.51 -11.61
CA GLU A 231 -7.42 2.73 -11.96
C GLU A 231 -6.81 1.54 -12.73
N LEU A 232 -7.14 0.30 -12.34
CA LEU A 232 -6.68 -0.90 -13.04
C LEU A 232 -7.27 -1.00 -14.44
N VAL A 233 -8.55 -0.65 -14.60
CA VAL A 233 -9.19 -0.57 -15.93
C VAL A 233 -8.54 0.53 -16.78
N ALA A 234 -8.25 1.69 -16.19
CA ALA A 234 -7.57 2.78 -16.88
C ALA A 234 -6.17 2.36 -17.35
N LEU A 235 -5.40 1.68 -16.50
CA LEU A 235 -4.10 1.11 -16.86
C LEU A 235 -4.24 0.15 -18.06
N GLU A 236 -5.18 -0.80 -18.01
CA GLU A 236 -5.38 -1.76 -19.11
C GLU A 236 -5.82 -1.09 -20.42
N LYS A 237 -6.57 0.02 -20.36
CA LYS A 237 -6.88 0.84 -21.54
C LYS A 237 -5.63 1.48 -22.11
N THR A 238 -4.76 2.03 -21.28
CA THR A 238 -3.48 2.62 -21.73
C THR A 238 -2.55 1.58 -22.32
N LEU A 239 -2.44 0.40 -21.68
CA LEU A 239 -1.62 -0.70 -22.19
C LEU A 239 -2.16 -1.29 -23.50
N SER A 240 -3.44 -1.05 -23.83
CA SER A 240 -4.03 -1.47 -25.11
C SER A 240 -3.63 -0.59 -26.30
N ALA A 241 -2.85 0.48 -26.09
CA ALA A 241 -2.36 1.37 -27.14
C ALA A 241 -0.89 1.04 -27.49
N PRO A 242 -0.60 0.32 -28.58
CA PRO A 242 0.74 -0.23 -28.86
C PRO A 242 1.82 0.86 -29.00
N ASN A 243 1.46 2.02 -29.56
CA ASN A 243 2.38 3.14 -29.77
C ASN A 243 2.93 3.73 -28.46
N LEU A 244 2.19 3.60 -27.36
CA LEU A 244 2.66 4.07 -26.04
C LEU A 244 3.70 3.13 -25.44
N LEU A 245 3.65 1.84 -25.77
CA LEU A 245 4.53 0.81 -25.22
C LEU A 245 5.85 0.67 -25.97
N ALA A 246 5.91 1.18 -27.20
CA ALA A 246 7.09 1.08 -28.06
C ALA A 246 8.21 2.06 -27.70
N ASP A 247 7.97 3.02 -26.78
CA ASP A 247 8.95 4.02 -26.38
C ASP A 247 9.27 3.89 -24.86
N PRO A 248 10.53 3.64 -24.48
CA PRO A 248 10.90 3.53 -23.07
C PRO A 248 10.68 4.83 -22.29
N ASN A 249 10.71 6.01 -22.93
CA ASN A 249 10.42 7.27 -22.27
C ASN A 249 8.94 7.39 -21.90
N ASN A 250 8.03 6.92 -22.75
CA ASN A 250 6.60 6.87 -22.43
C ASN A 250 6.35 5.97 -21.21
N LEU A 251 7.01 4.81 -21.14
CA LEU A 251 6.92 3.91 -19.99
C LEU A 251 7.49 4.54 -18.71
N ILE A 252 8.60 5.26 -18.79
CA ILE A 252 9.17 5.99 -17.64
C ILE A 252 8.22 7.10 -17.18
N MET A 253 7.64 7.87 -18.12
CA MET A 253 6.64 8.89 -17.81
C MET A 253 5.39 8.30 -17.16
N MET A 254 4.94 7.12 -17.62
CA MET A 254 3.84 6.40 -16.96
C MET A 254 4.20 6.00 -15.53
N GLN A 255 5.45 5.59 -15.26
CA GLN A 255 5.87 5.29 -13.88
C GLN A 255 5.84 6.54 -12.99
N PHE A 256 6.31 7.70 -13.48
CA PHE A 256 6.16 8.97 -12.75
C PHE A 256 4.69 9.33 -12.50
N ASN A 257 3.82 9.10 -13.48
CA ASN A 257 2.37 9.32 -13.30
C ASN A 257 1.77 8.35 -12.27
N THR A 258 2.23 7.09 -12.23
CA THR A 258 1.83 6.13 -11.21
C THR A 258 2.27 6.58 -9.81
N GLU A 259 3.48 7.13 -9.66
CA GLU A 259 3.95 7.71 -8.39
C GLU A 259 3.11 8.91 -7.96
N ALA A 260 2.92 9.88 -8.85
CA ALA A 260 2.10 11.06 -8.57
C ALA A 260 0.66 10.68 -8.20
N SER A 261 0.08 9.68 -8.89
CA SER A 261 -1.27 9.19 -8.59
C SER A 261 -1.34 8.52 -7.22
N ASN A 262 -0.29 7.79 -6.83
CA ASN A 262 -0.19 7.19 -5.51
C ASN A 262 -0.07 8.26 -4.41
N ASP A 263 0.77 9.28 -4.60
CA ASP A 263 0.89 10.40 -3.67
C ASP A 263 -0.45 11.16 -3.51
N LEU A 264 -1.15 11.41 -4.61
CA LEU A 264 -2.48 12.04 -4.60
C LEU A 264 -3.53 11.18 -3.89
N PHE A 265 -3.47 9.86 -4.06
CA PHE A 265 -4.36 8.93 -3.36
C PHE A 265 -4.18 9.05 -1.84
N TYR A 266 -2.95 9.00 -1.35
CA TYR A 266 -2.68 9.09 0.09
C TYR A 266 -2.94 10.48 0.66
N LEU A 267 -2.68 11.54 -0.11
CA LEU A 267 -3.09 12.89 0.26
C LEU A 267 -4.61 12.99 0.41
N LYS A 268 -5.38 12.43 -0.53
CA LYS A 268 -6.84 12.39 -0.44
C LYS A 268 -7.30 11.66 0.82
N VAL A 269 -6.77 10.46 1.07
CA VAL A 269 -7.08 9.67 2.29
C VAL A 269 -6.77 10.47 3.56
N ALA A 270 -5.60 11.11 3.61
CA ALA A 270 -5.19 11.92 4.74
C ALA A 270 -6.16 13.11 4.95
N LEU A 271 -6.54 13.81 3.90
CA LEU A 271 -7.50 14.92 3.98
C LEU A 271 -8.88 14.44 4.47
N GLU A 272 -9.41 13.35 3.91
CA GLU A 272 -10.73 12.83 4.30
C GLU A 272 -10.82 12.40 5.77
N LEU A 273 -9.68 12.03 6.36
CA LEU A 273 -9.57 11.68 7.79
C LEU A 273 -9.17 12.82 8.70
N CYS A 274 -8.47 13.83 8.18
CA CYS A 274 -8.02 14.97 8.95
C CYS A 274 -9.04 16.11 8.96
N ILE A 275 -10.05 16.08 8.08
CA ILE A 275 -11.22 16.96 8.20
C ILE A 275 -11.91 16.60 9.52
N PRO A 276 -11.84 17.48 10.55
CA PRO A 276 -12.43 17.21 11.85
C PRO A 276 -13.92 17.03 11.66
N ASP A 277 -14.45 15.89 12.07
CA ASP A 277 -15.89 15.69 12.11
C ASP A 277 -16.36 15.99 13.52
N SER A 278 -17.20 17.01 13.67
CA SER A 278 -17.74 17.48 14.95
C SER A 278 -18.69 16.46 15.62
N HIS A 279 -18.76 15.24 15.09
CA HIS A 279 -19.67 14.17 15.49
C HIS A 279 -18.99 12.98 16.17
N LEU A 280 -17.65 12.94 16.29
CA LEU A 280 -16.98 11.87 17.04
C LEU A 280 -17.27 12.04 18.54
N ASP A 281 -17.89 11.03 19.14
CA ASP A 281 -18.21 11.04 20.57
C ASP A 281 -16.95 10.81 21.41
N LEU A 282 -16.50 11.87 22.09
CA LEU A 282 -15.37 11.85 23.02
C LEU A 282 -15.78 11.51 24.46
N THR A 283 -17.08 11.35 24.73
CA THR A 283 -17.62 11.15 26.09
C THR A 283 -17.00 9.95 26.77
N LEU A 284 -16.87 8.83 26.06
CA LEU A 284 -16.25 7.63 26.60
C LEU A 284 -14.78 7.86 26.98
N LEU A 285 -13.98 8.44 26.09
CA LEU A 285 -12.58 8.74 26.35
C LEU A 285 -12.42 9.72 27.53
N ALA A 286 -13.20 10.80 27.54
CA ALA A 286 -13.22 11.77 28.63
C ALA A 286 -13.56 11.11 29.97
N SER A 287 -14.59 10.24 30.01
CA SER A 287 -14.99 9.54 31.23
C SER A 287 -13.90 8.62 31.78
N LYS A 288 -13.17 7.92 30.90
CA LYS A 288 -12.04 7.06 31.29
C LYS A 288 -10.85 7.89 31.81
N MET A 289 -10.52 8.99 31.15
CA MET A 289 -9.46 9.88 31.63
C MET A 289 -9.85 10.52 32.98
N ALA A 290 -11.11 10.93 33.14
CA ALA A 290 -11.62 11.51 34.37
C ALA A 290 -11.59 10.52 35.55
N SER A 291 -11.86 9.23 35.31
CA SER A 291 -11.86 8.21 36.37
C SER A 291 -10.49 7.95 37.00
N MET A 292 -9.40 8.39 36.35
CA MET A 292 -8.06 8.34 36.92
C MET A 292 -7.82 9.35 38.04
N GLY A 293 -8.68 10.36 38.16
CA GLY A 293 -8.52 11.43 39.15
C GLY A 293 -7.30 12.32 38.89
N GLY A 294 -6.89 13.07 39.93
CA GLY A 294 -5.76 14.00 39.85
C GLY A 294 -5.96 15.09 38.79
N ILE A 295 -4.92 15.35 37.99
CA ILE A 295 -4.95 16.37 36.92
C ILE A 295 -6.03 16.07 35.87
N MET A 296 -6.41 14.79 35.69
CA MET A 296 -7.40 14.40 34.68
C MET A 296 -8.84 14.36 35.20
N ALA A 297 -9.09 14.58 36.50
CA ALA A 297 -10.43 14.50 37.09
C ALA A 297 -11.48 15.39 36.41
N ASN A 298 -11.04 16.50 35.83
CA ASN A 298 -11.91 17.48 35.16
C ASN A 298 -11.89 17.35 33.63
N MET A 299 -11.40 16.23 33.08
CA MET A 299 -11.33 16.04 31.63
C MET A 299 -12.74 15.96 31.04
N THR A 300 -13.06 16.86 30.11
CA THR A 300 -14.33 16.89 29.38
C THR A 300 -14.10 16.69 27.88
N PRO A 301 -15.13 16.28 27.11
CA PRO A 301 -15.05 16.25 25.64
C PRO A 301 -14.55 17.56 25.03
N ALA A 302 -15.02 18.71 25.53
CA ALA A 302 -14.61 20.03 25.06
C ALA A 302 -13.12 20.29 25.33
N LEU A 303 -12.64 19.97 26.54
CA LEU A 303 -11.21 20.12 26.87
C LEU A 303 -10.32 19.19 26.04
N LEU A 304 -10.76 17.96 25.74
CA LEU A 304 -10.01 17.06 24.85
C LEU A 304 -9.92 17.63 23.43
N GLN A 305 -11.02 18.16 22.92
CA GLN A 305 -11.07 18.81 21.60
C GLN A 305 -10.20 20.08 21.55
N GLU A 306 -10.24 20.92 22.59
CA GLU A 306 -9.45 22.15 22.70
C GLU A 306 -7.97 21.89 22.96
N SER A 307 -7.62 20.77 23.60
CA SER A 307 -6.23 20.45 23.96
C SER A 307 -5.29 20.32 22.75
N GLY A 308 -5.83 20.00 21.57
CA GLY A 308 -5.06 19.65 20.38
C GLY A 308 -4.19 18.37 20.52
N ALA A 309 -4.12 17.78 21.72
CA ALA A 309 -3.32 16.60 22.00
C ALA A 309 -3.96 15.33 21.43
N VAL A 310 -5.31 15.25 21.48
CA VAL A 310 -6.09 14.18 20.84
C VAL A 310 -6.46 14.59 19.42
N PRO A 311 -5.81 14.05 18.39
CA PRO A 311 -6.24 14.25 17.01
C PRO A 311 -7.61 13.60 16.79
N LEU A 312 -8.56 14.38 16.29
CA LEU A 312 -9.96 13.99 16.15
C LEU A 312 -10.20 13.16 14.88
N ASN A 313 -9.63 11.96 14.81
CA ASN A 313 -10.08 10.95 13.86
C ASN A 313 -10.35 9.61 14.55
N SER A 314 -11.16 8.78 13.91
CA SER A 314 -11.65 7.53 14.50
C SER A 314 -10.55 6.53 14.83
N ARG A 315 -9.43 6.51 14.09
CA ARG A 315 -8.31 5.59 14.35
C ARG A 315 -7.60 5.93 15.65
N TYR A 316 -7.29 7.22 15.84
CA TYR A 316 -6.65 7.67 17.06
C TYR A 316 -7.58 7.50 18.25
N LEU A 317 -8.85 7.89 18.10
CA LEU A 317 -9.86 7.69 19.13
C LEU A 317 -10.02 6.21 19.51
N ALA A 318 -9.98 5.29 18.54
CA ALA A 318 -9.97 3.86 18.78
C ALA A 318 -8.77 3.42 19.65
N ALA A 319 -7.55 3.85 19.30
CA ALA A 319 -6.35 3.52 20.08
C ALA A 319 -6.42 4.07 21.51
N PHE A 320 -6.83 5.33 21.70
CA PHE A 320 -6.96 5.93 23.02
C PHE A 320 -8.12 5.34 23.83
N SER A 321 -9.23 5.01 23.19
CA SER A 321 -10.41 4.43 23.86
C SER A 321 -10.18 2.99 24.30
N TRP A 322 -9.25 2.26 23.68
CA TRP A 322 -8.86 0.92 24.13
C TRP A 322 -8.13 0.95 25.47
N VAL A 323 -7.38 2.01 25.77
CA VAL A 323 -6.61 2.13 27.00
C VAL A 323 -7.53 2.00 28.22
N ASP A 324 -7.14 1.12 29.14
CA ASP A 324 -7.75 0.99 30.46
C ASP A 324 -6.98 1.90 31.44
N PRO A 325 -7.64 2.79 32.19
CA PRO A 325 -7.05 3.58 33.27
C PRO A 325 -6.17 2.81 34.25
N SER A 326 -6.49 1.54 34.50
CA SER A 326 -5.76 0.64 35.41
C SER A 326 -4.66 -0.19 34.73
N SER A 327 -4.49 -0.03 33.40
CA SER A 327 -3.50 -0.78 32.64
C SER A 327 -2.07 -0.47 33.12
N PRO A 328 -1.21 -1.49 33.29
CA PRO A 328 0.21 -1.30 33.61
C PRO A 328 1.03 -0.83 32.39
N LEU A 329 0.39 -0.38 31.31
CA LEU A 329 1.06 0.05 30.09
C LEU A 329 2.03 1.20 30.36
N VAL A 330 3.29 1.00 29.98
CA VAL A 330 4.37 1.98 30.12
C VAL A 330 5.12 2.11 28.81
N TYR A 331 5.43 3.35 28.40
CA TYR A 331 6.23 3.64 27.22
C TYR A 331 7.48 4.43 27.60
N SER A 332 8.61 4.07 27.00
CA SER A 332 9.87 4.81 27.14
C SER A 332 10.23 5.53 25.84
N PRO A 333 10.10 6.87 25.77
CA PRO A 333 10.33 7.65 24.55
C PRO A 333 11.72 7.45 23.95
N ASP A 334 11.82 7.47 22.63
CA ASP A 334 13.09 7.35 21.91
C ASP A 334 13.76 8.71 21.70
N PRO A 335 14.83 9.03 22.46
CA PRO A 335 15.48 10.33 22.33
C PRO A 335 16.21 10.51 20.99
N THR A 336 16.49 9.43 20.26
CA THR A 336 17.33 9.47 19.05
C THR A 336 16.57 9.91 17.80
N LEU A 337 15.23 9.87 17.81
CA LEU A 337 14.41 10.20 16.66
C LEU A 337 14.48 11.68 16.29
N ALA A 338 14.49 12.57 17.29
CA ALA A 338 14.63 14.01 17.08
C ALA A 338 15.98 14.35 16.44
N ASP A 339 17.07 13.82 16.99
CA ASP A 339 18.42 14.01 16.45
C ASP A 339 18.54 13.47 15.02
N LYS A 340 17.93 12.31 14.74
CA LYS A 340 17.91 11.76 13.38
C LYS A 340 17.17 12.66 12.41
N LEU A 341 16.03 13.23 12.79
CA LEU A 341 15.27 14.15 11.95
C LEU A 341 16.06 15.45 11.68
N LEU A 342 16.73 15.99 12.71
CA LEU A 342 17.63 17.14 12.56
C LEU A 342 18.80 16.84 11.62
N ALA A 343 19.41 15.66 11.72
CA ALA A 343 20.51 15.24 10.85
C ALA A 343 20.08 15.12 9.37
N LEU A 344 18.80 14.88 9.10
CA LEU A 344 18.21 14.91 7.76
C LEU A 344 17.87 16.33 7.29
N GLY A 345 18.13 17.37 8.10
CA GLY A 345 17.85 18.76 7.78
C GLY A 345 16.36 19.09 7.76
N ASP A 346 15.57 18.45 8.63
CA ASP A 346 14.15 18.75 8.83
C ASP A 346 13.91 19.31 10.25
N GLU A 347 12.79 20.00 10.44
CA GLU A 347 12.42 20.59 11.72
C GLU A 347 11.73 19.56 12.62
N VAL A 348 12.14 19.52 13.89
CA VAL A 348 11.50 18.68 14.90
C VAL A 348 10.24 19.39 15.39
N PRO A 349 9.03 18.82 15.17
CA PRO A 349 7.80 19.42 15.67
C PRO A 349 7.85 19.46 17.20
N PRO A 350 7.41 20.55 17.87
CA PRO A 350 7.40 20.58 19.33
C PRO A 350 6.51 19.47 19.89
N PRO A 351 6.94 18.75 20.93
CA PRO A 351 6.10 17.76 21.56
C PRO A 351 4.86 18.42 22.18
N PRO A 352 3.70 17.73 22.22
CA PRO A 352 2.59 18.13 23.05
C PRO A 352 3.01 18.29 24.51
N ASP A 353 2.30 19.13 25.27
CA ASP A 353 2.51 19.20 26.70
C ASP A 353 1.96 17.93 27.37
N PHE A 354 2.84 16.96 27.59
CA PHE A 354 2.49 15.69 28.19
C PHE A 354 2.17 15.78 29.70
N SER A 355 2.43 16.92 30.35
CA SER A 355 2.15 17.10 31.79
C SER A 355 0.66 17.09 32.13
N PHE A 356 -0.20 17.33 31.14
CA PHE A 356 -1.65 17.24 31.26
C PHE A 356 -2.19 15.80 31.38
N PHE A 357 -1.35 14.79 31.15
CA PHE A 357 -1.76 13.39 31.11
C PHE A 357 -1.01 12.55 32.13
N SER A 358 -1.73 11.67 32.81
CA SER A 358 -1.12 10.61 33.63
C SER A 358 -0.99 9.31 32.82
N SER A 359 -0.03 8.46 33.22
CA SER A 359 0.08 7.09 32.69
C SER A 359 -1.19 6.30 33.02
N PRO A 360 -1.77 5.53 32.06
CA PRO A 360 -1.16 5.10 30.78
C PRO A 360 -1.42 6.01 29.56
N TYR A 361 -2.25 7.06 29.68
CA TYR A 361 -2.56 7.93 28.52
C TYR A 361 -1.36 8.75 28.06
N ARG A 362 -0.56 9.26 29.01
CA ARG A 362 0.71 9.94 28.72
C ARG A 362 1.61 9.09 27.82
N ASP A 363 1.76 7.81 28.16
CA ASP A 363 2.60 6.85 27.44
C ASP A 363 2.14 6.65 25.99
N ILE A 364 0.83 6.56 25.76
CA ILE A 364 0.29 6.43 24.40
C ILE A 364 0.43 7.73 23.61
N PHE A 365 0.31 8.91 24.24
CA PHE A 365 0.60 10.17 23.55
C PHE A 365 2.06 10.30 23.14
N GLN A 366 2.99 9.89 24.02
CA GLN A 366 4.42 9.88 23.72
C GLN A 366 4.74 8.87 22.62
N LEU A 367 4.17 7.66 22.66
CA LEU A 367 4.31 6.67 21.59
C LEU A 367 3.83 7.22 20.25
N ARG A 368 2.67 7.87 20.22
CA ARG A 368 2.15 8.51 19.00
C ARG A 368 3.11 9.58 18.48
N TYR A 369 3.67 10.39 19.36
CA TYR A 369 4.63 11.42 18.96
C TYR A 369 5.87 10.80 18.32
N ASP A 370 6.45 9.76 18.91
CA ASP A 370 7.61 9.06 18.34
C ASP A 370 7.28 8.37 16.99
N LEU A 371 6.08 7.78 16.86
CA LEU A 371 5.61 7.28 15.58
C LEU A 371 5.48 8.42 14.55
N SER A 372 4.99 9.60 14.95
CA SER A 372 4.95 10.77 14.06
C SER A 372 6.33 11.33 13.67
N LEU A 373 7.35 11.08 14.49
CA LEU A 373 8.74 11.37 14.11
C LEU A 373 9.25 10.33 13.09
N CYS A 374 8.93 9.04 13.28
CA CYS A 374 9.25 8.00 12.29
C CYS A 374 8.66 8.33 10.91
N ASP A 375 7.40 8.77 10.92
CA ASP A 375 6.63 9.24 9.78
C ASP A 375 7.34 10.36 9.01
N ARG A 376 7.83 11.37 9.73
CA ARG A 376 8.59 12.50 9.16
C ARG A 376 9.93 12.06 8.61
N ILE A 377 10.68 11.25 9.36
CA ILE A 377 11.98 10.72 8.95
C ILE A 377 11.84 9.95 7.64
N MET A 378 10.88 9.01 7.56
CA MET A 378 10.61 8.24 6.34
C MET A 378 10.24 9.15 5.16
N SER A 379 9.34 10.11 5.39
CA SER A 379 8.93 11.08 4.36
C SER A 379 10.09 11.92 3.84
N ARG A 380 11.09 12.21 4.70
CA ARG A 380 12.28 12.94 4.30
C ARG A 380 13.28 12.05 3.55
N GLU A 381 13.60 10.88 4.10
CA GLU A 381 14.49 9.89 3.46
C GLU A 381 13.99 9.52 2.07
N TRP A 382 12.67 9.38 1.90
CA TRP A 382 12.04 9.09 0.62
C TRP A 382 12.17 10.24 -0.38
N ARG A 383 11.85 11.48 0.02
CA ARG A 383 12.01 12.66 -0.84
C ARG A 383 13.46 12.85 -1.28
N ASP A 384 14.42 12.72 -0.37
CA ASP A 384 15.84 12.81 -0.69
C ASP A 384 16.29 11.69 -1.66
N ALA A 385 15.66 10.51 -1.60
CA ALA A 385 15.90 9.43 -2.55
C ALA A 385 15.25 9.71 -3.93
N GLU A 386 14.02 10.21 -3.96
CA GLU A 386 13.31 10.63 -5.18
C GLU A 386 14.10 11.73 -5.92
N ASP A 387 14.53 12.77 -5.20
CA ASP A 387 15.31 13.87 -5.76
C ASP A 387 16.62 13.37 -6.38
N ARG A 388 17.34 12.48 -5.68
CA ARG A 388 18.56 11.87 -6.22
C ARG A 388 18.29 11.01 -7.44
N ALA A 389 17.23 10.21 -7.44
CA ALA A 389 16.87 9.37 -8.59
C ALA A 389 16.48 10.23 -9.81
N TYR A 390 15.75 11.31 -9.60
CA TYR A 390 15.37 12.24 -10.66
C TYR A 390 16.57 13.02 -11.20
N VAL A 391 17.33 13.71 -10.34
CA VAL A 391 18.45 14.58 -10.73
C VAL A 391 19.58 13.79 -11.39
N LEU A 392 19.92 12.61 -10.86
CA LEU A 392 21.09 11.85 -11.32
C LEU A 392 20.76 10.85 -12.43
N LYS A 393 19.53 10.33 -12.48
CA LYS A 393 19.19 9.17 -13.33
C LYS A 393 17.92 9.38 -14.18
N GLN A 394 17.21 10.49 -14.02
CA GLN A 394 15.94 10.81 -14.71
C GLN A 394 14.93 9.65 -14.69
N ARG A 395 14.81 8.98 -13.55
CA ARG A 395 13.87 7.88 -13.34
C ARG A 395 13.16 8.00 -11.99
N PRO A 396 11.99 7.37 -11.82
CA PRO A 396 11.44 7.16 -10.48
C PRO A 396 12.39 6.29 -9.65
N LEU A 397 12.11 6.17 -8.36
CA LEU A 397 12.81 5.21 -7.50
C LEU A 397 12.77 3.81 -8.11
N SER A 398 13.78 3.00 -7.82
CA SER A 398 13.78 1.59 -8.16
C SER A 398 13.10 0.78 -7.05
N MET A 399 12.61 -0.42 -7.35
CA MET A 399 12.04 -1.32 -6.34
C MET A 399 13.03 -1.63 -5.22
N THR A 400 14.30 -1.77 -5.57
CA THR A 400 15.39 -1.97 -4.60
C THR A 400 15.56 -0.76 -3.67
N GLU A 401 15.51 0.46 -4.21
CA GLU A 401 15.60 1.68 -3.40
C GLU A 401 14.37 1.82 -2.48
N ARG A 402 13.15 1.57 -2.98
CA ARG A 402 11.93 1.55 -2.17
C ARG A 402 12.00 0.51 -1.04
N LEU A 403 12.47 -0.70 -1.35
CA LEU A 403 12.62 -1.77 -0.36
C LEU A 403 13.56 -1.37 0.77
N ALA A 404 14.69 -0.73 0.45
CA ALA A 404 15.64 -0.28 1.46
C ALA A 404 15.02 0.76 2.40
N LEU A 405 14.27 1.73 1.86
CA LEU A 405 13.55 2.74 2.64
C LEU A 405 12.48 2.10 3.54
N ARG A 406 11.66 1.21 2.98
CA ARG A 406 10.59 0.52 3.73
C ARG A 406 11.15 -0.38 4.84
N LYS A 407 12.27 -1.08 4.62
CA LYS A 407 12.95 -1.85 5.67
C LYS A 407 13.48 -0.95 6.78
N ALA A 408 14.15 0.14 6.42
CA ALA A 408 14.67 1.09 7.40
C ALA A 408 13.57 1.78 8.23
N ASP A 409 12.37 1.97 7.67
CA ASP A 409 11.21 2.46 8.42
C ASP A 409 10.59 1.35 9.30
N ALA A 410 10.43 0.14 8.77
CA ALA A 410 9.91 -1.00 9.53
C ALA A 410 10.77 -1.30 10.78
N ASP A 411 12.09 -1.34 10.62
CA ASP A 411 13.04 -1.57 11.72
C ASP A 411 12.91 -0.48 12.80
N ARG A 412 12.77 0.78 12.38
CA ARG A 412 12.60 1.93 13.28
C ARG A 412 11.29 1.86 14.05
N ARG A 413 10.18 1.58 13.38
CA ARG A 413 8.88 1.40 14.03
C ARG A 413 8.89 0.21 14.97
N GLN A 414 9.57 -0.88 14.60
CA GLN A 414 9.74 -2.03 15.49
C GLN A 414 10.53 -1.66 16.75
N ALA A 415 11.59 -0.87 16.63
CA ALA A 415 12.34 -0.37 17.79
C ALA A 415 11.46 0.50 18.71
N VAL A 416 10.68 1.43 18.14
CA VAL A 416 9.69 2.25 18.86
C VAL A 416 8.66 1.37 19.58
N MET A 417 8.02 0.43 18.88
CA MET A 417 7.05 -0.48 19.50
C MET A 417 7.67 -1.45 20.52
N GLY A 418 8.98 -1.72 20.39
CA GLY A 418 9.77 -2.49 21.36
C GLY A 418 9.84 -1.83 22.73
N ARG A 419 9.74 -0.49 22.79
CA ARG A 419 9.78 0.31 24.03
C ARG A 419 8.43 0.40 24.76
N LEU A 420 7.36 -0.15 24.18
CA LEU A 420 6.06 -0.27 24.84
C LEU A 420 6.04 -1.55 25.68
N ALA A 421 5.95 -1.44 27.00
CA ALA A 421 5.78 -2.57 27.90
C ALA A 421 4.31 -2.96 28.06
N ASP A 422 4.08 -4.19 28.54
CA ASP A 422 2.75 -4.67 28.98
C ASP A 422 1.63 -4.65 27.91
N ALA A 423 2.03 -4.73 26.64
CA ALA A 423 1.14 -4.93 25.50
C ALA A 423 1.56 -6.19 24.72
N THR A 424 0.57 -7.00 24.31
CA THR A 424 0.80 -8.19 23.47
C THR A 424 1.32 -7.79 22.08
N PRO A 425 2.01 -8.68 21.34
CA PRO A 425 2.46 -8.39 19.98
C PRO A 425 1.33 -7.90 19.05
N GLN A 426 0.13 -8.48 19.17
CA GLN A 426 -1.03 -8.10 18.38
C GLN A 426 -1.53 -6.69 18.73
N GLN A 427 -1.56 -6.35 20.03
CA GLN A 427 -1.91 -5.01 20.48
C GLN A 427 -0.87 -3.98 20.01
N LYS A 428 0.42 -4.30 20.09
CA LYS A 428 1.49 -3.44 19.56
C LYS A 428 1.32 -3.18 18.07
N HIS A 429 1.11 -4.22 17.28
CA HIS A 429 0.87 -4.08 15.84
C HIS A 429 -0.38 -3.22 15.56
N ALA A 430 -1.49 -3.46 16.26
CA ALA A 430 -2.71 -2.68 16.11
C ALA A 430 -2.53 -1.20 16.50
N LEU A 431 -1.85 -0.92 17.63
CA LEU A 431 -1.52 0.43 18.06
C LEU A 431 -0.64 1.14 17.03
N ARG A 432 0.38 0.47 16.49
CA ARG A 432 1.23 1.05 15.43
C ARG A 432 0.40 1.46 14.22
N ILE A 433 -0.53 0.61 13.76
CA ILE A 433 -1.42 0.93 12.62
C ILE A 433 -2.31 2.14 12.93
N LEU A 434 -2.93 2.18 14.11
CA LEU A 434 -3.91 3.21 14.47
C LEU A 434 -3.26 4.56 14.84
N LEU A 435 -2.06 4.54 15.41
CA LEU A 435 -1.34 5.72 15.87
C LEU A 435 -0.39 6.33 14.83
N SER A 436 -0.05 5.59 13.76
CA SER A 436 0.75 6.14 12.65
C SER A 436 -0.13 6.96 11.69
N ALA A 437 0.44 7.97 11.04
CA ALA A 437 -0.16 8.50 9.82
C ALA A 437 -0.22 7.41 8.73
N PHE A 438 -1.04 7.57 7.70
CA PHE A 438 -1.03 6.62 6.58
C PHE A 438 0.34 6.65 5.90
N PHE A 439 1.00 5.49 5.79
CA PHE A 439 2.19 5.37 4.95
C PHE A 439 1.85 4.71 3.64
N GLY A 440 1.85 5.58 2.65
CA GLY A 440 1.68 5.26 1.26
C GLY A 440 2.87 5.50 0.38
N LYS A 441 4.05 5.61 0.99
CA LYS A 441 5.32 5.47 0.30
C LYS A 441 5.95 4.18 0.82
#